data_AF-A0A1R3WY35-F1
#
_entry.id   AF-A0A1R3WY35-F1
#
_cell.length_a   1.000
_cell.length_b   1.000
_cell.length_c   1.000
_cell.angle_alpha   90.00
_cell.angle_beta   90.00
_cell.angle_gamma   90.00
#
_symmetry.space_group_name_H-M   'P 1'
#
loop_
_entity.id
_entity.type
_entity.pdbx_description
1 polymer ?
#
loop_
_entity_poly.entity_id
_entity_poly.type
_entity_poly.pdbx_seq_one_letter_code
_entity_poly.pdbx_strand_id
1 'polypeptide(L)' 'MSVTRPADEYEELVHIVDRIARRYPEVDESTLFEMVADELTGFDGAHLRDYVPVLVEGRVLRALRARAAG' A
#
# COMPACT_ATOMS: atom_id res chain seq x y z
N MET A 1 -4.42 0.00 -27.26
CA MET A 1 -3.57 0.12 -26.06
C MET A 1 -3.73 1.54 -25.53
N SER A 2 -4.65 1.77 -24.59
CA SER A 2 -4.84 3.09 -23.95
C SER A 2 -3.86 3.25 -22.80
N VAL A 3 -3.14 4.37 -22.79
CA VAL A 3 -2.03 4.72 -21.90
C VAL A 3 -2.53 5.22 -20.51
N THR A 4 -3.71 4.77 -20.09
CA THR A 4 -4.37 5.17 -18.81
C THR A 4 -5.11 4.01 -18.15
N ARG A 5 -4.50 2.82 -18.14
CA ARG A 5 -4.92 1.72 -17.25
C ARG A 5 -3.67 1.14 -16.60
N PRO A 6 -3.63 1.05 -15.26
CA PRO A 6 -2.53 0.41 -14.57
C PRO A 6 -2.47 -1.04 -15.05
N ALA A 7 -1.28 -1.59 -15.26
CA ALA A 7 -1.15 -3.02 -15.34
C ALA A 7 -1.37 -3.54 -13.91
N ASP A 8 -2.63 -3.83 -13.56
CA ASP A 8 -3.12 -4.44 -12.32
C ASP A 8 -2.86 -3.68 -11.00
N GLU A 9 -3.93 -3.45 -10.21
CA GLU A 9 -3.86 -2.86 -8.86
C GLU A 9 -2.84 -3.60 -7.96
N TYR A 10 -2.69 -4.91 -8.19
CA TYR A 10 -1.66 -5.74 -7.56
C TYR A 10 -0.22 -5.29 -7.83
N GLU A 11 0.12 -4.85 -9.05
CA GLU A 11 1.46 -4.35 -9.38
C GLU A 11 1.74 -3.04 -8.62
N GLU A 12 0.74 -2.15 -8.53
CA GLU A 12 0.86 -0.92 -7.74
C GLU A 12 1.05 -1.21 -6.25
N LEU A 13 0.38 -2.23 -5.71
CA LEU A 13 0.59 -2.66 -4.31
C LEU A 13 2.00 -3.20 -4.07
N VAL A 14 2.56 -3.99 -4.98
CA VAL A 14 3.97 -4.45 -4.90
C VAL A 14 4.91 -3.26 -4.91
N HIS A 15 4.70 -2.29 -5.80
CA HIS A 15 5.51 -1.06 -5.84
C HIS A 15 5.39 -0.22 -4.57
N ILE A 16 4.22 -0.22 -3.92
CA ILE A 16 4.02 0.44 -2.63
C ILE A 16 4.86 -0.26 -1.56
N VAL A 17 4.84 -1.59 -1.48
CA VAL A 17 5.65 -2.36 -0.52
C VAL A 17 7.14 -2.06 -0.72
N ASP A 18 7.64 -2.12 -1.94
CA ASP A 18 9.04 -1.76 -2.28
C ASP A 18 9.42 -0.37 -1.78
N ARG A 19 8.53 0.61 -2.00
CA ARG A 19 8.76 2.01 -1.61
C ARG A 19 8.80 2.18 -0.09
N ILE A 20 7.91 1.48 0.61
CA ILE A 20 7.81 1.52 2.07
C ILE A 20 9.01 0.80 2.69
N ALA A 21 9.41 -0.35 2.17
CA ALA A 21 10.58 -1.12 2.64
C ALA A 21 11.87 -0.31 2.56
N ARG A 22 12.06 0.46 1.47
CA ARG A 22 13.21 1.39 1.34
C ARG A 22 13.21 2.50 2.40
N ARG A 23 12.04 2.87 2.92
CA ARG A 23 11.87 3.94 3.91
C ARG A 23 11.95 3.44 5.34
N TYR A 24 11.51 2.21 5.60
CA TYR A 24 11.49 1.55 6.90
C TYR A 24 12.20 0.19 6.80
N PRO A 25 13.54 0.18 6.61
CA PRO A 25 14.31 -1.06 6.43
C PRO A 25 14.30 -1.97 7.66
N GLU A 26 13.88 -1.47 8.83
CA GLU A 26 13.72 -2.20 10.07
C GLU A 26 12.44 -3.05 10.13
N VAL A 27 11.49 -2.84 9.20
CA VAL A 27 10.23 -3.57 9.14
C VAL A 27 10.36 -4.68 8.12
N ASP A 28 10.00 -5.90 8.54
CA ASP A 28 10.05 -7.07 7.67
C ASP A 28 9.09 -6.93 6.48
N GLU A 29 9.54 -7.37 5.31
CA GLU A 29 8.77 -7.25 4.07
C GLU A 29 7.43 -8.00 4.14
N SER A 30 7.38 -9.16 4.81
CA SER A 30 6.13 -9.90 5.00
C SER A 30 5.12 -9.12 5.83
N THR A 31 5.59 -8.41 6.86
CA THR A 31 4.74 -7.52 7.67
C THR A 31 4.22 -6.35 6.84
N LEU A 32 5.03 -5.78 5.95
CA LEU A 32 4.57 -4.71 5.05
C LEU A 32 3.50 -5.21 4.08
N PHE A 33 3.66 -6.41 3.53
CA PHE A 33 2.64 -7.04 2.70
C PHE A 33 1.33 -7.25 3.45
N GLU A 34 1.38 -7.78 4.68
CA GLU A 34 0.19 -7.96 5.52
C GLU A 34 -0.50 -6.62 5.79
N MET A 35 0.25 -5.58 6.20
CA MET A 35 -0.31 -4.25 6.45
C MET A 35 -0.99 -3.64 5.20
N VAL A 36 -0.37 -3.81 4.03
CA VAL A 36 -0.94 -3.33 2.75
C VAL A 36 -2.20 -4.11 2.39
N ALA A 37 -2.19 -5.44 2.55
CA ALA A 37 -3.33 -6.30 2.27
C ALA A 37 -4.51 -5.98 3.21
N ASP A 38 -4.25 -5.82 4.50
CA ASP A 38 -5.27 -5.46 5.49
C ASP A 38 -5.95 -4.13 5.13
N GLU A 39 -5.17 -3.10 4.77
CA GLU A 39 -5.72 -1.81 4.36
C GLU A 39 -6.49 -1.88 3.04
N LEU A 40 -6.06 -2.73 2.10
CA LEU A 40 -6.75 -2.95 0.84
C LEU A 40 -8.16 -3.54 1.04
N THR A 41 -8.31 -4.51 1.95
CA THR A 41 -9.64 -5.11 2.23
C THR A 41 -10.67 -4.09 2.70
N GLY A 42 -10.23 -3.00 3.35
CA GLY A 42 -11.08 -1.89 3.74
C GLY A 42 -11.70 -1.10 2.57
N PHE A 43 -11.27 -1.37 1.34
CA PHE A 43 -11.82 -0.78 0.11
C PHE A 43 -12.62 -1.79 -0.73
N ASP A 44 -12.89 -2.99 -0.21
CA ASP A 44 -13.76 -3.95 -0.89
C ASP A 44 -15.15 -3.32 -1.15
N GLY A 45 -15.55 -3.29 -2.42
CA GLY A 45 -16.81 -2.67 -2.86
C GLY A 45 -16.72 -1.19 -3.22
N ALA A 46 -15.54 -0.57 -3.17
CA ALA A 46 -15.35 0.80 -3.65
C ALA A 46 -15.64 0.90 -5.16
N HIS A 47 -16.53 1.81 -5.54
CA HIS A 47 -16.89 2.03 -6.95
C HIS A 47 -15.79 2.71 -7.78
N LEU A 48 -14.84 3.38 -7.12
CA LEU A 48 -13.72 4.07 -7.76
C LEU A 48 -12.41 3.58 -7.13
N ARG A 49 -11.68 2.72 -7.86
CA ARG A 49 -10.47 2.05 -7.34
C ARG A 49 -9.15 2.73 -7.72
N ASP A 50 -9.17 3.69 -8.64
CA ASP A 50 -7.97 4.38 -9.15
C ASP A 50 -7.15 5.10 -8.04
N TYR A 51 -7.77 5.39 -6.90
CA TYR A 51 -7.13 6.06 -5.76
C TYR A 51 -6.84 5.12 -4.58
N VAL A 52 -7.31 3.88 -4.62
CA VAL A 52 -7.15 2.91 -3.53
C VAL A 52 -5.67 2.69 -3.17
N PRO A 53 -4.75 2.47 -4.13
CA PRO A 53 -3.33 2.28 -3.83
C PRO A 53 -2.72 3.43 -3.04
N VAL A 54 -2.99 4.68 -3.44
CA VAL A 54 -2.49 5.89 -2.75
C VAL A 54 -3.05 6.01 -1.33
N LEU A 55 -4.33 5.66 -1.14
CA LEU A 55 -4.96 5.68 0.17
C LEU A 55 -4.39 4.60 1.09
N VAL A 56 -4.18 3.39 0.58
CA VAL A 56 -3.54 2.26 1.27
C VAL A 56 -2.13 2.66 1.71
N GLU A 57 -1.28 3.13 0.79
CA GLU A 57 0.07 3.60 1.11
C GLU A 57 0.05 4.66 2.22
N GLY A 58 -0.84 5.65 2.11
CA GLY A 58 -0.98 6.71 3.10
C GLY A 58 -1.36 6.20 4.50
N ARG A 59 -2.20 5.16 4.60
CA ARG A 59 -2.60 4.57 5.88
C ARG A 59 -1.47 3.75 6.50
N VAL A 60 -0.80 2.90 5.71
CA VAL A 60 0.36 2.13 6.17
C VAL A 60 1.47 3.05 6.69
N LEU A 61 1.79 4.12 5.95
CA LEU A 61 2.79 5.10 6.39
C LEU A 61 2.42 5.80 7.70
N ARG A 62 1.13 6.07 7.95
CA ARG A 62 0.68 6.64 9.24
C ARG A 62 0.85 5.64 10.38
N ALA A 63 0.49 4.38 10.16
CA ALA A 63 0.65 3.31 11.16
C ALA A 63 2.14 3.09 11.52
N LEU A 64 3.02 3.04 10.52
CA LEU A 64 4.47 2.90 10.75
C LEU A 64 5.06 4.08 11.53
N ARG A 65 4.66 5.32 11.20
CA ARG A 65 5.09 6.51 11.97
C ARG A 65 4.64 6.45 13.41
N ALA A 66 3.41 6.00 13.67
CA ALA A 66 2.90 5.87 15.03
C ALA A 66 3.68 4.81 15.83
N ARG A 67 4.08 3.70 15.20
CA ARG A 67 4.95 2.68 15.78
C ARG A 67 6.36 3.18 16.09
N ALA A 68 6.94 4.00 15.21
CA ALA A 68 8.29 4.53 15.38
C ALA A 68 8.38 5.66 16.42
N ALA A 69 7.25 6.29 16.78
CA ALA A 69 7.19 7.40 17.72
C ALA A 69 6.94 6.97 19.18
N GLY A 70 6.67 5.68 19.43
CA GLY A 70 6.46 5.08 20.76
C GLY A 70 7.59 4.16 21.14
#